data_AF-A0A2M7TVH9-F1
#
_entry.id   AF-A0A2M7TVH9-F1
#
_cell.length_a   1.000
_cell.length_b   1.000
_cell.length_c   1.000
_cell.angle_alpha   90.00
_cell.angle_beta   90.00
_cell.angle_gamma   90.00
#
_symmetry.space_group_name_H-M   'P 1'
#
loop_
_entity.id
_entity.type
_entity.pdbx_description
1 polymer ?
#
loop_
_entity_poly.entity_id
_entity_poly.type
_entity_poly.pdbx_seq_one_letter_code
_entity_poly.pdbx_strand_id
1 'polypeptide(L)'
;MILNLNQYTYNFLAPMCDFQELALSVIECEPYDAEELKNIILLRHRSTGLRFEWDGIEDADISEWKLAKLFTGLFDYSRGNVGAALRAWIAAIHKNTKGKLILKLRPYPDTSALRGLDVESITLMLQFVLHKRMNREKIARITRWSTDQIENQIQFLQNTGLITTQAQEVLIINPYLESFLIRNLKERGYL
;
A
#
# COMPACT_ATOMS: atom_id res chain seq x y z
N MET A 1 -14.06 21.57 7.28
CA MET A 1 -14.17 20.12 6.98
C MET A 1 -12.94 19.74 6.17
N ILE A 2 -12.26 18.65 6.49
CA ILE A 2 -11.12 18.15 5.71
C ILE A 2 -11.60 16.92 4.93
N LEU A 3 -11.44 16.95 3.61
CA LEU A 3 -11.72 15.81 2.73
C LEU A 3 -10.40 15.15 2.33
N ASN A 4 -10.29 13.84 2.49
CA ASN A 4 -9.12 13.06 2.05
C ASN A 4 -9.51 12.14 0.90
N LEU A 5 -8.84 12.32 -0.24
CA LEU A 5 -9.01 11.51 -1.44
C LEU A 5 -7.65 10.93 -1.84
N ASN A 6 -7.62 9.73 -2.41
CA ASN A 6 -6.42 9.35 -3.16
C ASN A 6 -6.38 10.10 -4.50
N GLN A 7 -5.17 10.21 -5.07
CA GLN A 7 -4.94 10.92 -6.32
C GLN A 7 -5.77 10.34 -7.49
N TYR A 8 -6.01 9.03 -7.53
CA TYR A 8 -6.82 8.39 -8.58
C TYR A 8 -8.29 8.83 -8.51
N THR A 9 -8.88 8.82 -7.31
CA THR A 9 -10.24 9.32 -7.08
C THR A 9 -10.34 10.80 -7.39
N TYR A 10 -9.35 11.60 -6.97
CA TYR A 10 -9.33 13.04 -7.26
C TYR A 10 -9.28 13.28 -8.77
N ASN A 11 -8.34 12.66 -9.48
CA ASN A 11 -8.18 12.81 -10.93
C ASN A 11 -9.39 12.30 -11.71
N PHE A 12 -10.08 11.28 -11.21
CA PHE A 12 -11.32 10.78 -11.80
C PHE A 12 -12.48 11.78 -11.64
N LEU A 13 -12.59 12.42 -10.48
CA LEU A 13 -13.70 13.33 -10.17
C LEU A 13 -13.45 14.77 -10.62
N ALA A 14 -12.20 15.24 -10.67
CA ALA A 14 -11.85 16.63 -10.96
C ALA A 14 -12.41 17.16 -12.30
N PRO A 15 -12.49 16.36 -13.38
CA PRO A 15 -13.16 16.81 -14.61
C PRO A 15 -14.68 16.96 -14.47
N MET A 16 -15.30 16.31 -13.48
CA MET A 16 -16.75 16.25 -13.29
C MET A 16 -17.25 17.27 -12.25
N CYS A 17 -16.37 17.67 -11.34
CA CYS A 17 -16.69 18.58 -10.24
C CYS A 17 -15.58 19.60 -10.09
N ASP A 18 -15.94 20.88 -10.05
CA ASP A 18 -14.97 21.94 -9.76
C ASP A 18 -14.67 21.97 -8.25
N PHE A 19 -13.76 21.09 -7.82
CA PHE A 19 -13.34 21.02 -6.41
C PHE A 19 -12.68 22.31 -5.93
N GLN A 20 -12.12 23.13 -6.83
CA GLN A 20 -11.45 24.37 -6.44
C GLN A 20 -12.47 25.41 -5.96
N GLU A 21 -13.69 25.39 -6.49
CA GLU A 21 -14.77 26.26 -6.00
C GLU A 21 -15.37 25.78 -4.67
N LEU A 22 -15.27 24.49 -4.37
CA LEU A 22 -15.84 23.88 -3.16
C LEU A 22 -14.86 23.80 -1.98
N ALA A 23 -13.56 23.91 -2.24
CA ALA A 23 -12.50 23.78 -1.24
C ALA A 23 -11.73 25.08 -1.07
N LEU A 24 -11.47 25.47 0.17
CA LEU A 24 -10.62 26.63 0.50
C LEU A 24 -9.19 26.48 -0.02
N SER A 25 -8.69 25.25 -0.09
CA SER A 25 -7.36 24.91 -0.61
C SER A 25 -7.29 23.42 -0.93
N VAL A 26 -6.56 23.07 -1.99
CA VAL A 26 -6.18 21.69 -2.29
C VAL A 26 -4.69 21.53 -1.98
N ILE A 27 -4.36 20.52 -1.17
CA ILE A 27 -2.97 20.18 -0.84
C ILE A 27 -2.68 18.82 -1.48
N GLU A 28 -1.73 18.80 -2.40
CA GLU A 28 -1.22 17.57 -2.99
C GLU A 28 -0.09 17.00 -2.11
N CYS A 29 -0.24 15.74 -1.72
CA CYS A 29 0.77 15.03 -0.93
C CYS A 29 1.62 14.18 -1.86
N GLU A 30 2.81 14.66 -2.18
CA GLU A 30 3.76 13.94 -3.03
C GLU A 30 4.38 12.73 -2.32
N PRO A 31 4.91 11.74 -3.07
CA PRO A 31 5.72 10.67 -2.50
C PRO A 31 6.99 11.22 -1.84
N TYR A 32 7.38 10.62 -0.72
CA TYR A 32 8.59 10.99 0.00
C TYR A 32 9.84 10.42 -0.65
N ASP A 33 10.97 11.12 -0.54
CA ASP A 33 12.26 10.58 -0.95
C ASP A 33 12.81 9.55 0.06
N ALA A 34 13.95 8.94 -0.25
CA ALA A 34 14.56 7.91 0.59
C ALA A 34 15.02 8.45 1.96
N GLU A 35 15.45 9.71 2.04
CA GLU A 35 15.94 10.36 3.25
C GLU A 35 14.77 10.73 4.18
N GLU A 36 13.69 11.25 3.62
CA GLU A 36 12.46 11.51 4.36
C GLU A 36 11.83 10.22 4.88
N LEU A 37 11.78 9.16 4.06
CA LEU A 37 11.33 7.84 4.50
C LEU A 37 12.19 7.29 5.65
N LYS A 38 13.53 7.44 5.57
CA LYS A 38 14.43 7.09 6.67
C LYS A 38 13.98 7.79 7.95
N ASN A 39 13.81 9.10 7.90
CA ASN A 39 13.49 9.90 9.08
C ASN A 39 12.14 9.50 9.68
N ILE A 40 11.11 9.29 8.85
CA ILE A 40 9.78 8.84 9.29
C ILE A 40 9.84 7.46 9.94
N ILE A 41 10.52 6.50 9.30
CA ILE A 41 10.61 5.12 9.80
C ILE A 41 11.39 5.07 11.11
N LEU A 42 12.55 5.74 11.18
CA LEU A 42 13.37 5.78 12.39
C LEU A 42 12.66 6.50 13.53
N LEU A 43 11.95 7.59 13.27
CA LEU A 43 11.14 8.28 14.28
C LEU A 43 10.12 7.32 14.92
N ARG A 44 9.37 6.59 14.08
CA ARG A 44 8.37 5.62 14.55
C ARG A 44 9.00 4.39 15.20
N HIS A 45 10.15 3.92 14.72
CA HIS A 45 10.85 2.80 15.33
C HIS A 45 11.34 3.18 16.74
N ARG A 46 11.99 4.34 16.88
CA ARG A 46 12.52 4.83 18.15
C ARG A 46 11.44 5.05 19.21
N SER A 47 10.21 5.39 18.82
CA SER A 47 9.09 5.51 19.77
C SER A 47 8.72 4.19 20.47
N THR A 48 9.21 3.05 19.98
CA THR A 48 9.01 1.73 20.64
C THR A 48 10.03 1.45 21.74
N GLY A 49 11.14 2.20 21.80
CA GLY A 49 12.28 1.93 22.69
C GLY A 49 13.08 0.68 22.34
N LEU A 50 12.75 -0.02 21.25
CA LEU A 50 13.47 -1.20 20.78
C LEU A 50 14.70 -0.78 19.96
N ARG A 51 15.73 -1.64 19.98
CA ARG A 51 16.90 -1.53 19.09
C ARG A 51 16.70 -2.41 17.87
N PHE A 52 17.42 -2.13 16.79
CA PHE A 52 17.46 -3.02 15.63
C PHE A 52 18.88 -3.39 15.23
N GLU A 53 19.02 -4.51 14.53
CA GLU A 53 20.24 -4.96 13.88
C GLU A 53 19.95 -5.20 12.41
N TRP A 54 20.86 -4.76 11.56
CA TRP A 54 20.82 -5.03 10.14
C TRP A 54 22.19 -5.47 9.66
N ASP A 55 22.24 -6.59 8.93
CA ASP A 55 23.49 -7.15 8.39
C ASP A 55 24.55 -7.40 9.50
N GLY A 56 24.08 -7.83 10.68
CA GLY A 56 24.93 -8.11 11.84
C GLY A 56 25.42 -6.87 12.61
N ILE A 57 24.98 -5.66 12.25
CA ILE A 57 25.40 -4.40 12.87
C ILE A 57 24.23 -3.76 13.64
N GLU A 58 24.48 -3.35 14.88
CA GLU A 58 23.48 -2.67 15.70
C GLU A 58 23.22 -1.25 15.21
N ASP A 59 21.98 -0.77 15.36
CA ASP A 59 21.52 0.56 14.92
C ASP A 59 22.45 1.72 15.28
N ALA A 60 23.09 1.68 16.46
CA ALA A 60 24.02 2.70 16.93
C ALA A 60 25.36 2.72 16.16
N ASP A 61 25.74 1.59 15.56
CA ASP A 61 27.04 1.38 14.90
C ASP A 61 26.93 1.30 13.36
N ILE A 62 25.71 1.38 12.80
CA ILE A 62 25.51 1.39 11.35
C ILE A 62 26.02 2.72 10.79
N SER A 63 26.97 2.63 9.84
CA SER A 63 27.45 3.82 9.12
C SER A 63 26.35 4.46 8.27
N GLU A 64 26.39 5.79 8.09
CA GLU A 64 25.43 6.53 7.25
C GLU A 64 25.28 5.94 5.85
N TRP A 65 26.37 5.48 5.23
CA TRP A 65 26.33 4.85 3.91
C TRP A 65 25.54 3.53 3.92
N LYS A 66 25.77 2.67 4.92
CA LYS A 66 25.03 1.41 5.07
C LYS A 66 23.55 1.71 5.32
N LEU A 67 23.27 2.69 6.16
CA LEU A 67 21.92 3.10 6.49
C LEU A 67 21.20 3.67 5.26
N ALA A 68 21.86 4.50 4.45
CA ALA A 68 21.34 4.99 3.18
C ALA A 68 21.00 3.83 2.22
N LYS A 69 21.85 2.78 2.16
CA LYS A 69 21.56 1.58 1.35
C LYS A 69 20.31 0.84 1.82
N LEU A 70 20.12 0.68 3.13
CA LEU A 70 18.91 0.06 3.71
C LEU A 70 17.64 0.83 3.30
N PHE A 71 17.65 2.16 3.47
CA PHE A 71 16.50 2.99 3.17
C PHE A 71 16.26 3.21 1.68
N THR A 72 17.31 3.15 0.85
CA THR A 72 17.16 3.09 -0.61
C THR A 72 16.40 1.83 -1.02
N GLY A 73 16.70 0.67 -0.42
CA GLY A 73 15.96 -0.56 -0.68
C GLY A 73 14.47 -0.47 -0.28
N LEU A 74 14.16 0.21 0.83
CA LEU A 74 12.78 0.47 1.25
C LEU A 74 12.08 1.49 0.35
N PHE A 75 12.80 2.50 -0.13
CA PHE A 75 12.30 3.45 -1.14
C PHE A 75 12.01 2.73 -2.45
N ASP A 76 12.88 1.85 -2.94
CA ASP A 76 12.64 1.08 -4.17
C ASP A 76 11.42 0.18 -4.05
N TYR A 77 11.19 -0.40 -2.87
CA TYR A 77 10.02 -1.21 -2.58
C TYR A 77 8.72 -0.37 -2.57
N SER A 78 8.77 0.81 -1.94
CA SER A 78 7.57 1.61 -1.61
C SER A 78 7.29 2.77 -2.57
N ARG A 79 8.27 3.19 -3.36
CA ARG A 79 8.28 4.39 -4.21
C ARG A 79 7.80 5.64 -3.48
N GLY A 80 8.29 5.86 -2.26
CA GLY A 80 7.93 7.04 -1.45
C GLY A 80 6.59 6.92 -0.72
N ASN A 81 5.84 5.83 -0.87
CA ASN A 81 4.62 5.60 -0.10
C ASN A 81 4.96 5.18 1.34
N VAL A 82 4.78 6.10 2.29
CA VAL A 82 5.07 5.88 3.73
C VAL A 82 4.38 4.65 4.29
N GLY A 83 3.13 4.40 3.91
CA GLY A 83 2.37 3.23 4.37
C GLY A 83 3.00 1.92 3.90
N ALA A 84 3.38 1.84 2.62
CA ALA A 84 4.07 0.70 2.05
C ALA A 84 5.47 0.52 2.65
N ALA A 85 6.23 1.61 2.83
CA ALA A 85 7.57 1.58 3.42
C ALA A 85 7.56 1.07 4.87
N LEU A 86 6.59 1.53 5.67
CA LEU A 86 6.41 1.06 7.05
C LEU A 86 5.97 -0.40 7.13
N ARG A 87 5.11 -0.85 6.22
CA ARG A 87 4.74 -2.27 6.12
C ARG A 87 5.95 -3.12 5.71
N ALA A 88 6.76 -2.64 4.78
CA ALA A 88 8.00 -3.29 4.36
C ALA A 88 9.01 -3.38 5.52
N TRP A 89 9.15 -2.30 6.28
CA TRP A 89 9.97 -2.28 7.51
C TRP A 89 9.50 -3.33 8.52
N ILE A 90 8.20 -3.39 8.81
CA ILE A 90 7.64 -4.40 9.72
C ILE A 90 7.87 -5.82 9.17
N ALA A 91 7.65 -6.04 7.87
CA ALA A 91 7.85 -7.33 7.23
C ALA A 91 9.33 -7.77 7.16
N ALA A 92 10.26 -6.82 7.28
CA ALA A 92 11.70 -7.07 7.36
C ALA A 92 12.13 -7.54 8.75
N ILE A 93 11.32 -7.35 9.80
CA ILE A 93 11.62 -7.87 11.14
C ILE A 93 11.52 -9.40 11.09
N HIS A 94 12.68 -10.06 11.14
CA HIS A 94 12.79 -11.52 11.04
C HIS A 94 12.72 -12.19 12.40
N LYS A 95 13.34 -11.59 13.42
CA LYS A 95 13.43 -12.14 14.78
C LYS A 95 13.36 -11.02 15.81
N ASN A 96 12.69 -11.30 16.93
CA ASN A 96 12.75 -10.47 18.14
C ASN A 96 13.54 -11.25 19.20
N THR A 97 14.63 -10.67 19.71
CA THR A 97 15.44 -11.27 20.77
C THR A 97 15.71 -10.21 21.84
N LYS A 98 15.10 -10.36 23.03
CA LYS A 98 15.37 -9.54 24.23
C LYS A 98 15.44 -8.02 23.96
N GLY A 99 14.44 -7.45 23.27
CA GLY A 99 14.38 -6.00 23.00
C GLY A 99 15.15 -5.54 21.76
N LYS A 100 15.70 -6.47 20.99
CA LYS A 100 16.41 -6.24 19.73
C LYS A 100 15.70 -6.91 18.56
N LEU A 101 15.45 -6.15 17.50
CA LEU A 101 14.82 -6.61 16.27
C LEU A 101 15.87 -6.89 15.19
N ILE A 102 15.93 -8.11 14.69
CA ILE A 102 16.84 -8.48 13.62
C ILE A 102 16.13 -8.27 12.28
N LEU A 103 16.67 -7.38 11.45
CA LEU A 103 16.12 -7.01 10.15
C LEU A 103 16.76 -7.82 9.03
N LYS A 104 15.91 -8.36 8.16
CA LYS A 104 16.28 -8.98 6.90
C LYS A 104 15.36 -8.44 5.81
N LEU A 105 15.90 -7.58 4.95
CA LEU A 105 15.16 -7.09 3.79
C LEU A 105 14.74 -8.28 2.92
N ARG A 106 13.46 -8.29 2.54
CA ARG A 106 12.94 -9.29 1.62
C ARG A 106 13.12 -8.81 0.18
N PRO A 107 13.34 -9.73 -0.77
CA PRO A 107 13.32 -9.36 -2.18
C PRO A 107 11.96 -8.81 -2.58
N TYR A 108 11.93 -8.07 -3.68
CA TYR A 108 10.69 -7.61 -4.30
C TYR A 108 9.78 -8.84 -4.56
N PRO A 109 8.50 -8.81 -4.15
CA PRO A 109 7.59 -9.92 -4.41
C PRO A 109 7.45 -10.15 -5.90
N ASP A 110 7.31 -11.41 -6.30
CA ASP A 110 6.99 -11.73 -7.69
C ASP A 110 5.57 -11.25 -8.02
N THR A 111 5.49 -10.24 -8.89
CA THR A 111 4.23 -9.66 -9.35
C THR A 111 3.72 -10.30 -10.64
N SER A 112 4.35 -11.37 -11.12
CA SER A 112 3.96 -12.06 -12.35
C SER A 112 2.48 -12.47 -12.33
N ALA A 113 1.99 -12.97 -11.19
CA ALA A 113 0.60 -13.37 -10.98
C ALA A 113 -0.40 -12.22 -11.22
N LEU A 114 -0.01 -10.96 -10.96
CA LEU A 114 -0.87 -9.79 -11.19
C LEU A 114 -1.11 -9.54 -12.69
N ARG A 115 -0.21 -10.00 -13.56
CA ARG A 115 -0.36 -9.88 -15.02
C ARG A 115 -1.42 -10.84 -15.57
N GLY A 116 -1.68 -11.94 -14.87
CA GLY A 116 -2.64 -12.96 -15.27
C GLY A 116 -4.07 -12.71 -14.80
N LEU A 117 -4.37 -11.55 -14.22
CA LEU A 117 -5.73 -11.22 -13.78
C LEU A 117 -6.67 -11.08 -14.98
N ASP A 118 -7.84 -11.72 -14.87
CA ASP A 118 -8.94 -11.58 -15.82
C ASP A 118 -9.59 -10.19 -15.76
N VAL A 119 -10.48 -9.92 -16.71
CA VAL A 119 -11.10 -8.60 -16.88
C VAL A 119 -11.97 -8.25 -15.67
N GLU A 120 -12.68 -9.23 -15.12
CA GLU A 120 -13.52 -9.10 -13.94
C GLU A 120 -12.68 -8.73 -12.70
N SER A 121 -11.55 -9.40 -12.48
CA SER A 121 -10.61 -9.09 -11.40
C SER A 121 -10.05 -7.69 -11.58
N ILE A 122 -9.58 -7.34 -12.77
CA ILE A 122 -9.03 -6.00 -13.06
C ILE A 122 -10.08 -4.93 -12.79
N THR A 123 -11.31 -5.14 -13.28
CA THR A 123 -12.42 -4.22 -13.08
C THR A 123 -12.66 -3.99 -11.60
N LEU A 124 -12.73 -5.06 -10.80
CA LEU A 124 -12.96 -4.94 -9.37
C LEU A 124 -11.76 -4.31 -8.63
N MET A 125 -10.53 -4.60 -9.05
CA MET A 125 -9.32 -3.96 -8.51
C MET A 125 -9.32 -2.45 -8.77
N LEU A 126 -9.72 -2.00 -9.97
CA LEU A 126 -9.89 -0.57 -10.26
C LEU A 126 -10.92 0.08 -9.35
N GLN A 127 -12.06 -0.60 -9.13
CA GLN A 127 -13.07 -0.10 -8.18
C GLN A 127 -12.52 -0.01 -6.75
N PHE A 128 -11.70 -0.97 -6.31
CA PHE A 128 -11.04 -0.87 -5.01
C PHE A 128 -10.02 0.28 -4.95
N VAL A 129 -9.27 0.55 -6.01
CA VAL A 129 -8.35 1.71 -6.04
C VAL A 129 -9.12 3.03 -5.89
N LEU A 130 -10.26 3.15 -6.58
CA LEU A 130 -11.09 4.37 -6.54
C LEU A 130 -11.83 4.54 -5.21
N HIS A 131 -12.29 3.44 -4.61
CA HIS A 131 -13.14 3.50 -3.42
C HIS A 131 -12.44 3.19 -2.10
N LYS A 132 -11.26 2.57 -2.14
CA LYS A 132 -10.45 2.02 -1.02
C LYS A 132 -11.12 0.92 -0.19
N ARG A 133 -12.40 1.10 0.12
CA ARG A 133 -13.23 0.25 0.98
C ARG A 133 -14.57 0.01 0.32
N MET A 134 -14.97 -1.25 0.22
CA MET A 134 -16.25 -1.65 -0.32
C MET A 134 -16.84 -2.82 0.46
N ASN A 135 -18.16 -2.86 0.56
CA ASN A 135 -18.90 -4.04 0.98
C ASN A 135 -19.58 -4.67 -0.26
N ARG A 136 -20.18 -5.85 -0.08
CA ARG A 136 -20.90 -6.58 -1.14
C ARG A 136 -21.98 -5.74 -1.82
N GLU A 137 -22.76 -5.03 -1.04
CA GLU A 137 -23.83 -4.15 -1.53
C GLU A 137 -23.30 -3.05 -2.46
N LYS A 138 -22.18 -2.42 -2.08
CA LYS A 138 -21.53 -1.40 -2.90
C LYS A 138 -20.97 -2.00 -4.18
N ILE A 139 -20.36 -3.19 -4.12
CA ILE A 139 -19.89 -3.90 -5.31
C ILE A 139 -21.07 -4.19 -6.24
N ALA A 140 -22.18 -4.72 -5.73
CA ALA A 140 -23.39 -4.98 -6.50
C ALA A 140 -23.92 -3.72 -7.20
N ARG A 141 -23.97 -2.59 -6.48
CA ARG A 141 -24.45 -1.32 -7.04
C ARG A 141 -23.55 -0.80 -8.17
N ILE A 142 -22.24 -0.94 -8.04
CA ILE A 142 -21.26 -0.42 -9.01
C ILE A 142 -21.17 -1.32 -10.25
N THR A 143 -21.07 -2.63 -10.03
CA THR A 143 -20.83 -3.62 -11.10
C THR A 143 -22.11 -4.10 -11.76
N ARG A 144 -23.26 -4.01 -11.07
CA ARG A 144 -24.53 -4.62 -11.43
C ARG A 144 -24.47 -6.15 -11.61
N TRP A 145 -23.49 -6.80 -10.98
CA TRP A 145 -23.35 -8.25 -10.99
C TRP A 145 -24.38 -8.92 -10.08
N SER A 146 -24.67 -10.19 -10.35
CA SER A 146 -25.50 -11.02 -9.48
C SER A 146 -24.75 -11.35 -8.17
N THR A 147 -25.50 -11.72 -7.13
CA THR A 147 -24.93 -12.16 -5.85
C THR A 147 -23.92 -13.29 -6.04
N ASP A 148 -24.24 -14.29 -6.88
CA ASP A 148 -23.35 -15.43 -7.12
C ASP A 148 -22.04 -15.00 -7.80
N GLN A 149 -22.10 -14.08 -8.77
CA GLN A 149 -20.91 -13.52 -9.40
C GLN A 149 -20.03 -12.79 -8.40
N ILE A 150 -20.65 -11.99 -7.52
CA ILE A 150 -19.96 -11.21 -6.49
C ILE A 150 -19.26 -12.13 -5.50
N GLU A 151 -19.95 -13.15 -4.96
CA GLU A 151 -19.34 -14.07 -4.01
C GLU A 151 -18.23 -14.90 -4.65
N ASN A 152 -18.42 -15.41 -5.87
CA ASN A 152 -17.37 -16.14 -6.59
C ASN A 152 -16.13 -15.27 -6.80
N GLN A 153 -16.32 -14.01 -7.22
CA GLN A 153 -15.21 -13.10 -7.45
C GLN A 153 -14.51 -12.70 -6.15
N ILE A 154 -15.26 -12.40 -5.09
CA ILE A 154 -14.69 -12.08 -3.77
C ILE A 154 -13.89 -13.27 -3.25
N GLN A 155 -14.44 -14.49 -3.33
CA GLN A 155 -13.78 -15.69 -2.87
C GLN A 155 -12.48 -15.94 -3.65
N PHE A 156 -12.49 -15.77 -4.98
CA PHE A 156 -11.29 -15.87 -5.80
C PHE A 156 -10.22 -14.86 -5.37
N LEU A 157 -10.59 -13.59 -5.20
CA LEU A 157 -9.66 -12.53 -4.81
C LEU A 157 -9.13 -12.69 -3.37
N GLN A 158 -9.92 -13.27 -2.47
CA GLN A 158 -9.49 -13.59 -1.11
C GLN A 158 -8.54 -14.79 -1.10
N ASN A 159 -8.85 -15.84 -1.85
CA ASN A 159 -8.02 -17.05 -1.94
C ASN A 159 -6.65 -16.75 -2.57
N THR A 160 -6.60 -15.81 -3.51
CA THR A 160 -5.35 -15.30 -4.10
C THR A 160 -4.63 -14.28 -3.21
N GLY A 161 -5.25 -13.85 -2.10
CA GLY A 161 -4.69 -12.89 -1.17
C GLY A 161 -4.66 -11.44 -1.65
N LEU A 162 -5.37 -11.12 -2.74
CA LEU A 162 -5.45 -9.77 -3.33
C LEU A 162 -6.32 -8.83 -2.51
N ILE A 163 -7.38 -9.36 -1.90
CA ILE A 163 -8.24 -8.61 -0.98
C ILE A 163 -8.30 -9.30 0.37
N THR A 164 -8.63 -8.52 1.40
CA THR A 164 -8.85 -9.00 2.75
C THR A 164 -10.10 -8.36 3.35
N THR A 165 -10.69 -9.05 4.31
CA THR A 165 -11.87 -8.57 5.05
C THR A 165 -11.43 -7.96 6.37
N GLN A 166 -11.84 -6.72 6.61
CA GLN A 166 -11.71 -6.06 7.89
C GLN A 166 -12.97 -6.27 8.75
N ALA A 167 -12.98 -5.70 9.95
CA ALA A 167 -14.17 -5.66 10.78
C ALA A 167 -15.37 -5.09 10.00
N GLN A 168 -16.59 -5.57 10.32
CA GLN A 168 -17.85 -5.15 9.68
C GLN A 168 -17.96 -5.48 8.18
N GLU A 169 -17.36 -6.59 7.73
CA GLU A 169 -17.47 -7.08 6.34
C GLU A 169 -16.94 -6.11 5.27
N VAL A 170 -16.09 -5.16 5.66
CA VAL A 170 -15.46 -4.23 4.73
C VAL A 170 -14.30 -4.93 4.03
N LEU A 171 -14.38 -4.99 2.71
CA LEU A 171 -13.31 -5.51 1.85
C LEU A 171 -12.36 -4.39 1.47
N ILE A 172 -11.07 -4.70 1.48
CA ILE A 172 -9.99 -3.82 1.03
C ILE A 172 -8.97 -4.62 0.21
N ILE A 173 -8.19 -3.93 -0.64
CA ILE A 173 -6.98 -4.52 -1.20
C ILE A 173 -6.04 -4.88 -0.06
N ASN A 174 -5.37 -6.04 -0.18
CA ASN A 174 -4.35 -6.45 0.76
C ASN A 174 -3.29 -5.33 0.89
N PRO A 175 -3.12 -4.74 2.09
CA PRO A 175 -2.25 -3.58 2.26
C PRO A 175 -0.78 -3.85 1.92
N TYR A 176 -0.33 -5.10 1.94
CA TYR A 176 1.03 -5.48 1.54
C TYR A 176 1.20 -5.54 0.01
N LEU A 177 0.11 -5.73 -0.74
CA LEU A 177 0.11 -5.85 -2.20
C LEU A 177 -0.38 -4.58 -2.90
N GLU A 178 -1.08 -3.69 -2.21
CA GLU A 178 -1.72 -2.50 -2.76
C GLU A 178 -0.79 -1.67 -3.68
N SER A 179 0.41 -1.33 -3.21
CA SER A 179 1.36 -0.55 -4.01
C SER A 179 1.82 -1.28 -5.29
N PHE A 180 1.98 -2.60 -5.24
CA PHE A 180 2.35 -3.44 -6.37
C PHE A 180 1.22 -3.57 -7.38
N LEU A 181 0.00 -3.74 -6.89
CA LEU A 181 -1.20 -3.82 -7.71
C LEU A 181 -1.41 -2.51 -8.48
N ILE A 182 -1.38 -1.37 -7.79
CA ILE A 182 -1.52 -0.06 -8.41
C ILE A 182 -0.44 0.16 -9.48
N ARG A 183 0.81 -0.22 -9.19
CA ARG A 183 1.91 -0.15 -10.15
C ARG A 183 1.62 -1.01 -11.38
N ASN A 184 1.17 -2.24 -11.18
CA ASN A 184 0.83 -3.14 -12.27
C ASN A 184 -0.31 -2.59 -13.14
N LEU A 185 -1.33 -2.00 -12.53
CA LEU A 185 -2.45 -1.40 -13.26
C LEU A 185 -2.01 -0.16 -14.07
N LYS A 186 -1.13 0.68 -13.52
CA LYS A 186 -0.50 1.81 -14.24
C LYS A 186 0.35 1.34 -15.42
N GLU A 187 1.24 0.37 -15.21
CA GLU A 187 2.11 -0.20 -16.26
C GLU A 187 1.31 -0.77 -17.44
N ARG A 188 0.07 -1.20 -17.18
CA ARG A 188 -0.86 -1.73 -18.19
C ARG A 188 -1.79 -0.67 -18.80
N GLY A 189 -1.71 0.58 -18.34
CA GLY A 189 -2.52 1.70 -18.87
C GLY A 189 -3.96 1.75 -18.37
N TYR A 190 -4.28 1.12 -17.23
CA TYR A 190 -5.62 1.19 -16.64
C TYR A 190 -5.81 2.34 -15.64
N LEU A 191 -4.70 2.96 -15.17
CA LEU A 191 -4.65 4.06 -14.21
C LEU A 191 -3.71 5.17 -14.67
#